data_AF-A0A1S6EEN0-F1
#
_entry.id   AF-A0A1S6EEN0-F1
#
_cell.length_a   1.000
_cell.length_b   1.000
_cell.length_c   1.000
_cell.angle_alpha   90.00
_cell.angle_beta   90.00
_cell.angle_gamma   90.00
#
_symmetry.space_group_name_H-M   'P 1'
#
loop_
_entity.id
_entity.type
_entity.pdbx_description
1 polymer ?
#
loop_
_entity_poly.entity_id
_entity_poly.type
_entity_poly.pdbx_seq_one_letter_code
_entity_poly.pdbx_strand_id
1 'polypeptide(L)'
;MKHMWVFLFLVAAPRGALSQVQLQESGPGLVKPSQTLSLTCGVSGFSLSSSNVDWVRQPPGKGLEWVGAIDVSGSAVYNPTLKSRVSITKDNSKSQVYFKLNSVNSEDTATYYCANGGSWLWAWGQGILVTVSSESQSSPSLFPLISCESSDQSQVAFGCLARDFLPGSI
;
A
#
# COMPACT_ATOMS: atom_id res chain seq x y z
N MET A 1 -55.20 23.71 17.46
CA MET A 1 -53.73 23.72 17.63
C MET A 1 -53.21 22.29 17.82
N LYS A 2 -53.32 21.44 16.79
CA LYS A 2 -52.99 20.01 16.90
C LYS A 2 -52.44 19.44 15.58
N HIS A 3 -51.65 20.23 14.86
CA HIS A 3 -50.97 19.79 13.63
C HIS A 3 -49.57 20.41 13.49
N MET A 4 -48.93 20.76 14.62
CA MET A 4 -47.62 21.41 14.63
C MET A 4 -46.52 20.47 15.14
N TRP A 5 -46.54 19.22 14.68
CA TRP A 5 -45.45 18.26 14.96
C TRP A 5 -45.09 17.33 13.78
N VAL A 6 -45.75 17.45 12.62
CA VAL A 6 -45.58 16.48 11.51
C VAL A 6 -44.55 16.92 10.47
N PHE A 7 -44.00 18.14 10.53
CA PHE A 7 -43.15 18.68 9.44
C PHE A 7 -41.65 18.80 9.73
N LEU A 8 -41.14 18.16 10.78
CA LEU A 8 -39.70 18.21 11.12
C LEU A 8 -39.03 16.83 11.06
N PHE A 9 -39.38 16.02 10.06
CA PHE A 9 -38.75 14.71 9.80
C PHE A 9 -38.14 14.54 8.40
N LEU A 10 -37.98 15.61 7.60
CA LEU A 10 -37.52 15.48 6.22
C LEU A 10 -36.38 16.42 5.85
N VAL A 11 -35.29 16.43 6.61
CA VAL A 11 -33.97 16.80 6.06
C VAL A 11 -32.84 15.97 6.68
N ALA A 12 -33.02 14.65 6.75
CA ALA A 12 -31.85 13.76 6.71
C ALA A 12 -31.56 13.50 5.23
N ALA A 13 -31.03 14.50 4.54
CA ALA A 13 -30.45 14.26 3.22
C ALA A 13 -29.35 13.20 3.43
N PRO A 14 -29.39 12.05 2.75
CA PRO A 14 -28.23 11.19 2.71
C PRO A 14 -27.11 12.06 2.13
N ARG A 15 -26.11 12.37 2.94
CA ARG A 15 -24.86 12.95 2.45
C ARG A 15 -24.44 12.02 1.32
N GLY A 16 -24.50 12.50 0.08
CA GLY A 16 -24.09 11.72 -1.07
C GLY A 16 -22.74 11.12 -0.72
N ALA A 17 -22.67 9.79 -0.73
CA ALA A 17 -21.40 9.11 -0.54
C ALA A 17 -20.57 9.45 -1.79
N LEU A 18 -19.79 10.54 -1.70
CA LEU A 18 -18.69 10.74 -2.61
C LEU A 18 -17.80 9.51 -2.41
N SER A 19 -17.75 8.65 -3.43
CA SER A 19 -16.93 7.44 -3.35
C SER A 19 -15.49 7.87 -3.19
N GLN A 20 -14.93 7.66 -2.00
CA GLN A 20 -13.54 7.97 -1.72
C GLN A 20 -12.67 7.05 -2.58
N VAL A 21 -11.74 7.64 -3.33
CA VAL A 21 -10.75 6.87 -4.10
C VAL A 21 -9.85 6.14 -3.12
N GLN A 22 -9.73 4.82 -3.28
CA GLN A 22 -8.83 4.00 -2.49
C GLN A 22 -8.09 3.02 -3.38
N LEU A 23 -6.79 2.89 -3.13
CA LEU A 23 -5.93 1.87 -3.69
C LEU A 23 -5.38 1.03 -2.53
N GLN A 24 -5.47 -0.29 -2.66
CA GLN A 24 -5.06 -1.21 -1.60
C GLN A 24 -4.15 -2.30 -2.18
N GLU A 25 -2.87 -2.22 -1.83
CA GLU A 25 -1.89 -3.23 -2.15
C GLU A 25 -2.02 -4.45 -1.22
N SER A 26 -1.78 -5.63 -1.78
CA SER A 26 -1.77 -6.91 -1.10
C SER A 26 -0.81 -7.88 -1.79
N GLY A 27 -0.24 -8.80 -1.03
CA GLY A 27 0.75 -9.75 -1.53
C GLY A 27 1.66 -10.26 -0.40
N PRO A 28 2.69 -11.04 -0.72
CA PRO A 28 3.65 -11.52 0.27
C PRO A 28 4.56 -10.39 0.75
N GLY A 29 4.73 -10.25 2.07
CA GLY A 29 5.68 -9.30 2.65
C GLY A 29 7.13 -9.81 2.69
N LEU A 30 7.33 -11.13 2.53
CA LEU A 30 8.65 -11.77 2.51
C LEU A 30 8.71 -12.74 1.34
N VAL A 31 9.74 -12.62 0.50
CA VAL A 31 9.95 -13.48 -0.68
C VAL A 31 11.40 -13.93 -0.71
N LYS A 32 11.66 -15.17 -1.13
CA LYS A 32 13.04 -15.65 -1.25
C LYS A 32 13.67 -15.16 -2.56
N PRO A 33 15.01 -14.98 -2.60
CA PRO A 33 15.71 -14.68 -3.84
C PRO A 33 15.38 -15.67 -4.96
N SER A 34 15.40 -15.18 -6.21
CA SER A 34 15.06 -15.92 -7.44
C SER A 34 13.59 -16.34 -7.60
N GLN A 35 12.72 -16.10 -6.61
CA GLN A 35 11.28 -16.34 -6.75
C GLN A 35 10.59 -15.21 -7.53
N THR A 36 9.31 -15.40 -7.83
CA THR A 36 8.46 -14.37 -8.41
C THR A 36 7.65 -13.69 -7.32
N LEU A 37 7.82 -12.38 -7.18
CA LEU A 37 6.93 -11.54 -6.38
C LEU A 37 5.63 -11.31 -7.16
N SER A 38 4.48 -11.52 -6.51
CA SER A 38 3.16 -11.22 -7.07
C SER A 38 2.39 -10.32 -6.12
N LEU A 39 2.10 -9.10 -6.57
CA LEU A 39 1.32 -8.11 -5.84
C LEU A 39 0.00 -7.84 -6.56
N THR A 40 -1.01 -7.48 -5.79
CA THR A 40 -2.33 -7.07 -6.28
C THR A 40 -2.68 -5.72 -5.69
N CYS A 41 -3.09 -4.77 -6.52
CA CYS A 41 -3.67 -3.50 -6.14
C CYS A 41 -5.18 -3.54 -6.43
N GLY A 42 -5.99 -3.56 -5.37
CA GLY A 42 -7.44 -3.36 -5.48
C GLY A 42 -7.76 -1.88 -5.58
N VAL A 43 -8.66 -1.51 -6.49
CA VAL A 43 -9.08 -0.12 -6.69
C VAL A 43 -10.55 0.07 -6.38
N SER A 44 -10.88 1.19 -5.74
CA SER A 44 -12.26 1.65 -5.52
C SER A 44 -12.35 3.16 -5.68
N GLY A 45 -13.55 3.67 -5.94
CA GLY A 45 -13.80 5.09 -6.21
C GLY A 45 -13.44 5.55 -7.63
N PHE A 46 -12.91 4.67 -8.48
CA PHE A 46 -12.73 4.91 -9.91
C PHE A 46 -12.77 3.61 -10.73
N SER A 47 -12.84 3.73 -12.06
CA SER A 47 -12.84 2.59 -12.98
C SER A 47 -11.51 2.42 -13.69
N LEU A 48 -11.02 1.17 -13.75
CA LEU A 48 -9.84 0.78 -14.54
C LEU A 48 -10.07 0.88 -16.06
N SER A 49 -11.31 1.02 -16.51
CA SER A 49 -11.62 1.27 -17.94
C SER A 49 -11.40 2.71 -18.36
N SER A 50 -11.27 3.64 -17.42
CA SER A 50 -11.14 5.08 -17.70
C SER A 50 -9.97 5.74 -16.96
N SER A 51 -9.14 4.97 -16.25
CA SER A 51 -7.97 5.46 -15.52
C SER A 51 -6.77 4.56 -15.72
N ASN A 52 -5.59 5.16 -15.67
CA ASN A 52 -4.31 4.45 -15.68
C ASN A 52 -3.90 4.12 -14.24
N VAL A 53 -3.10 3.08 -14.06
CA VAL A 53 -2.51 2.74 -12.76
C VAL A 53 -1.01 2.57 -12.89
N ASP A 54 -0.30 3.33 -12.06
CA ASP A 54 1.16 3.32 -11.95
C ASP A 54 1.60 2.41 -10.80
N TRP A 55 2.74 1.75 -10.99
CA TRP A 55 3.49 1.07 -9.95
C TRP A 55 4.80 1.81 -9.68
N VAL A 56 5.01 2.13 -8.41
CA VAL A 56 6.19 2.85 -7.92
C VAL A 56 6.77 2.05 -6.76
N ARG A 57 8.09 2.00 -6.64
CA ARG A 57 8.76 1.37 -5.49
C ARG A 57 9.68 2.34 -4.78
N GLN A 58 9.85 2.17 -3.48
CA GLN A 58 10.80 2.93 -2.67
C GLN A 58 11.73 1.97 -1.92
N PRO A 59 12.97 1.78 -2.40
CA PRO A 59 13.95 1.02 -1.64
C PRO A 59 14.33 1.73 -0.33
N PRO A 60 14.73 0.98 0.72
CA PRO A 60 15.22 1.54 1.97
C PRO A 60 16.30 2.61 1.78
N GLY A 61 16.11 3.79 2.37
CA GLY A 61 17.06 4.91 2.29
C GLY A 61 17.21 5.54 0.89
N LYS A 62 16.34 5.20 -0.08
CA LYS A 62 16.34 5.76 -1.43
C LYS A 62 15.04 6.51 -1.73
N GLY A 63 15.07 7.29 -2.81
CA GLY A 63 13.88 7.97 -3.35
C GLY A 63 12.91 7.02 -4.04
N LEU A 64 11.75 7.56 -4.44
CA LEU A 64 10.76 6.84 -5.24
C LEU A 64 11.30 6.53 -6.63
N GLU A 65 11.11 5.29 -7.08
CA GLU A 65 11.46 4.80 -8.41
C GLU A 65 10.19 4.32 -9.12
N TRP A 66 9.85 4.95 -10.24
CA TRP A 66 8.74 4.48 -11.09
C TRP A 66 9.12 3.17 -11.78
N VAL A 67 8.23 2.17 -11.72
CA VAL A 67 8.48 0.81 -12.24
C VAL A 67 7.76 0.59 -13.56
N GLY A 68 6.52 1.06 -13.67
CA GLY A 68 5.72 0.89 -14.86
C GLY A 68 4.28 1.36 -14.66
N ALA A 69 3.52 1.40 -15.73
CA ALA A 69 2.11 1.78 -15.72
C ALA A 69 1.31 0.90 -16.66
N ILE A 70 0.04 0.71 -16.36
CA ILE A 70 -0.93 0.10 -17.27
C ILE A 70 -2.02 1.12 -17.62
N ASP A 71 -2.27 1.26 -18.92
CA ASP A 71 -3.21 2.24 -19.45
C ASP A 71 -4.65 1.71 -19.49
N VAL A 72 -5.57 2.58 -19.90
CA VAL A 72 -7.00 2.26 -20.08
C VAL A 72 -7.26 1.11 -21.07
N SER A 73 -6.40 0.93 -22.07
CA SER A 73 -6.51 -0.16 -23.06
C SER A 73 -5.95 -1.49 -22.56
N GLY A 74 -5.21 -1.48 -21.46
CA GLY A 74 -4.49 -2.65 -20.93
C GLY A 74 -3.07 -2.79 -21.47
N SER A 75 -2.57 -1.79 -22.20
CA SER A 75 -1.17 -1.71 -22.61
C SER A 75 -0.31 -1.26 -21.43
N ALA A 76 0.83 -1.93 -21.23
CA ALA A 76 1.74 -1.65 -20.14
C ALA A 76 3.06 -1.04 -20.65
N VAL A 77 3.53 -0.02 -19.94
CA VAL A 77 4.83 0.62 -20.15
C VAL A 77 5.70 0.37 -18.91
N TYR A 78 6.98 0.12 -19.11
CA TYR A 78 7.91 -0.26 -18.05
C TYR A 78 9.12 0.64 -18.01
N ASN A 79 9.70 0.79 -16.82
CA ASN A 79 11.04 1.33 -16.64
C ASN A 79 12.04 0.42 -17.39
N PRO A 80 12.89 0.97 -18.29
CA PRO A 80 13.84 0.18 -19.07
C PRO A 80 14.71 -0.77 -18.25
N THR A 81 15.10 -0.38 -17.04
CA THR A 81 15.95 -1.16 -16.13
C THR A 81 15.25 -2.43 -15.63
N LEU A 82 13.92 -2.41 -15.52
CA LEU A 82 13.13 -3.49 -14.92
C LEU A 82 12.27 -4.25 -15.96
N LYS A 83 12.22 -3.75 -17.20
CA LYS A 83 11.35 -4.24 -18.29
C LYS A 83 11.43 -5.75 -18.55
N SER A 84 12.59 -6.36 -18.39
CA SER A 84 12.77 -7.81 -18.64
C SER A 84 12.19 -8.70 -17.54
N ARG A 85 11.95 -8.15 -16.35
CA ARG A 85 11.52 -8.91 -15.16
C ARG A 85 10.10 -8.59 -14.72
N VAL A 86 9.57 -7.41 -15.08
CA VAL A 86 8.26 -6.92 -14.66
C VAL A 86 7.15 -7.31 -15.64
N SER A 87 6.01 -7.69 -15.09
CA SER A 87 4.74 -7.82 -15.82
C SER A 87 3.65 -7.12 -15.03
N ILE A 88 2.88 -6.25 -15.69
CA ILE A 88 1.74 -5.54 -15.12
C ILE A 88 0.52 -5.89 -15.97
N THR A 89 -0.55 -6.34 -15.33
CA THR A 89 -1.82 -6.65 -15.97
C THR A 89 -2.98 -6.10 -15.15
N LYS A 90 -4.17 -6.04 -15.72
CA LYS A 90 -5.37 -5.60 -15.00
C LYS A 90 -6.58 -6.47 -15.32
N ASP A 91 -7.49 -6.55 -14.36
CA ASP A 91 -8.81 -7.16 -14.50
C ASP A 91 -9.86 -6.14 -14.07
N ASN A 92 -10.51 -5.54 -15.08
CA ASN A 92 -11.54 -4.52 -14.87
C ASN A 92 -12.77 -5.09 -14.14
N SER A 93 -13.07 -6.40 -14.30
CA SER A 93 -14.24 -7.01 -13.67
C SER A 93 -14.09 -7.16 -12.17
N LYS A 94 -12.84 -7.27 -11.70
CA LYS A 94 -12.48 -7.38 -10.28
C LYS A 94 -12.01 -6.05 -9.69
N SER A 95 -11.88 -5.01 -10.50
CA SER A 95 -11.24 -3.75 -10.11
C SER A 95 -9.85 -3.99 -9.51
N GLN A 96 -9.04 -4.83 -10.17
CA GLN A 96 -7.70 -5.21 -9.69
C GLN A 96 -6.63 -5.00 -10.75
N VAL A 97 -5.46 -4.53 -10.29
CA VAL A 97 -4.24 -4.46 -11.08
C VAL A 97 -3.22 -5.40 -10.46
N TYR A 98 -2.59 -6.24 -11.27
CA TYR A 98 -1.61 -7.22 -10.85
C TYR A 98 -0.21 -6.80 -11.28
N PHE A 99 0.73 -6.96 -10.36
CA PHE A 99 2.16 -6.72 -10.58
C PHE A 99 2.93 -8.00 -10.31
N LYS A 100 3.77 -8.40 -11.25
CA LYS A 100 4.69 -9.52 -11.09
C LYS A 100 6.11 -9.07 -11.36
N LEU A 101 7.02 -9.46 -10.49
CA LEU A 101 8.46 -9.26 -10.68
C LEU A 101 9.16 -10.61 -10.57
N ASN A 102 9.76 -11.05 -11.66
CA ASN A 102 10.44 -12.33 -11.76
C ASN A 102 11.89 -12.24 -11.27
N SER A 103 12.38 -13.36 -10.72
CA SER A 103 13.77 -13.50 -10.28
C SER A 103 14.18 -12.36 -9.36
N VAL A 104 13.43 -12.18 -8.26
CA VAL A 104 13.70 -11.10 -7.30
C VAL A 104 15.05 -11.27 -6.62
N ASN A 105 15.72 -10.16 -6.32
CA ASN A 105 16.97 -10.13 -5.60
C ASN A 105 16.89 -9.16 -4.41
N SER A 106 17.97 -9.04 -3.62
CA SER A 106 18.00 -8.19 -2.44
C SER A 106 17.74 -6.71 -2.76
N GLU A 107 18.10 -6.22 -3.95
CA GLU A 107 17.87 -4.84 -4.40
C GLU A 107 16.40 -4.55 -4.70
N ASP A 108 15.56 -5.59 -4.86
CA ASP A 108 14.13 -5.45 -5.06
C ASP A 108 13.36 -5.32 -3.73
N THR A 109 14.06 -5.34 -2.58
CA THR A 109 13.48 -4.99 -1.28
C THR A 109 13.08 -3.51 -1.28
N ALA A 110 11.78 -3.25 -1.17
CA ALA A 110 11.22 -1.91 -1.25
C ALA A 110 9.78 -1.89 -0.72
N THR A 111 9.27 -0.70 -0.43
CA THR A 111 7.82 -0.48 -0.37
C THR A 111 7.29 -0.28 -1.78
N TYR A 112 6.30 -1.08 -2.17
CA TYR A 112 5.64 -1.00 -3.48
C TYR A 112 4.30 -0.29 -3.33
N TYR A 113 4.06 0.69 -4.17
CA TYR A 113 2.86 1.52 -4.21
C TYR A 113 2.18 1.40 -5.56
N CYS A 114 0.85 1.39 -5.55
CA CYS A 114 0.04 1.70 -6.71
C CYS A 114 -0.55 3.11 -6.62
N ALA A 115 -0.58 3.80 -7.76
CA ALA A 115 -1.10 5.17 -7.86
C ALA A 115 -2.02 5.32 -9.06
N ASN A 116 -3.00 6.23 -8.97
CA ASN A 116 -3.87 6.56 -10.09
C ASN A 116 -3.21 7.61 -11.01
N GLY A 117 -2.93 7.24 -12.25
CA GLY A 117 -2.28 8.10 -13.25
C GLY A 117 -3.23 8.96 -14.10
N GLY A 118 -4.55 8.77 -13.99
CA GLY A 118 -5.54 9.38 -14.89
C GLY A 118 -6.14 10.72 -14.45
N SER A 119 -6.04 11.10 -13.17
CA SER A 119 -6.57 12.37 -12.67
C SER A 119 -5.66 12.98 -11.61
N TRP A 120 -5.05 14.12 -11.91
CA TRP A 120 -4.31 14.98 -10.96
C TRP A 120 -3.48 14.26 -9.87
N LEU A 121 -2.81 13.12 -10.13
CA LEU A 121 -1.79 12.46 -9.28
C LEU A 121 -2.01 12.35 -7.75
N TRP A 122 -3.24 12.40 -7.23
CA TRP A 122 -3.45 12.61 -5.78
C TRP A 122 -3.75 11.35 -4.97
N ALA A 123 -4.05 10.23 -5.62
CA ALA A 123 -4.40 8.99 -4.93
C ALA A 123 -3.29 7.93 -5.04
N TRP A 124 -2.70 7.63 -3.90
CA TRP A 124 -1.72 6.56 -3.69
C TRP A 124 -2.31 5.53 -2.74
N GLY A 125 -1.95 4.26 -2.95
CA GLY A 125 -2.17 3.26 -1.92
C GLY A 125 -1.24 3.46 -0.73
N GLN A 126 -1.52 2.74 0.36
CA GLN A 126 -0.68 2.79 1.57
C GLN A 126 0.70 2.18 1.32
N GLY A 127 0.83 1.39 0.25
CA GLY A 127 2.02 0.65 -0.07
C GLY A 127 2.14 -0.64 0.72
N ILE A 128 2.92 -1.58 0.17
CA ILE A 128 3.25 -2.83 0.82
C ILE A 128 4.76 -2.99 0.88
N LEU A 129 5.27 -3.23 2.08
CA LEU A 129 6.67 -3.57 2.28
C LEU A 129 6.93 -4.99 1.83
N VAL A 130 7.84 -5.15 0.88
CA VAL A 130 8.33 -6.44 0.43
C VAL A 130 9.81 -6.54 0.77
N THR A 131 10.15 -7.57 1.54
CA THR A 131 11.52 -7.93 1.88
C THR A 131 11.94 -9.16 1.10
N VAL A 132 13.11 -9.09 0.45
CA VAL A 132 13.71 -10.24 -0.23
C VAL A 132 14.82 -10.81 0.65
N SER A 133 14.55 -11.94 1.31
CA SER A 133 15.50 -12.61 2.19
C SER A 133 15.36 -14.12 2.13
N SER A 134 16.48 -14.81 2.34
CA SER A 134 16.54 -16.27 2.48
C SER A 134 16.05 -16.74 3.85
N GLU A 135 15.99 -15.83 4.82
CA GLU A 135 15.61 -16.09 6.20
C GLU A 135 14.10 -16.33 6.34
N SER A 136 13.72 -17.09 7.37
CA SER A 136 12.32 -17.38 7.66
C SER A 136 11.67 -16.23 8.44
N GLN A 137 10.36 -16.08 8.27
CA GLN A 137 9.57 -15.16 9.09
C GLN A 137 9.75 -15.46 10.58
N SER A 138 10.08 -14.45 11.38
CA SER A 138 10.31 -14.58 12.82
C SER A 138 9.48 -13.55 13.58
N SER A 139 8.92 -13.99 14.72
CA SER A 139 8.18 -13.11 15.64
C SER A 139 9.15 -12.23 16.44
N PRO A 140 8.75 -11.00 16.80
CA PRO A 140 9.61 -10.10 17.56
C PRO A 140 9.84 -10.56 19.00
N SER A 141 11.09 -10.44 19.43
CA SER A 141 11.45 -10.43 20.84
C SER A 141 11.11 -9.08 21.44
N LEU A 142 10.27 -9.05 22.48
CA LEU A 142 9.78 -7.83 23.11
C LEU A 142 10.55 -7.54 24.41
N PHE A 143 11.09 -6.34 24.52
CA PHE A 143 11.81 -5.87 25.69
C PHE A 143 11.07 -4.68 26.31
N PRO A 144 10.63 -4.77 27.58
CA PRO A 144 10.00 -3.65 28.26
C PRO A 144 11.01 -2.53 28.50
N LEU A 145 10.61 -1.30 28.19
CA LEU A 145 11.36 -0.09 28.50
C LEU A 145 10.65 0.62 29.65
N ILE A 146 11.38 0.83 30.74
CA ILE A 146 10.91 1.55 31.92
C ILE A 146 11.82 2.77 32.05
N SER A 147 11.24 3.96 32.18
CA SER A 147 12.03 5.16 32.46
C SER A 147 12.77 5.00 33.79
N CYS A 148 14.10 5.10 33.77
CA CYS A 148 14.87 5.31 34.99
C CYS A 148 14.56 6.73 35.50
N GLU A 149 13.98 6.86 36.69
CA GLU A 149 13.33 8.09 37.21
C GLU A 149 14.18 9.37 37.13
N SER A 150 13.50 10.51 36.91
CA SER A 150 13.96 11.83 37.36
C SER A 150 13.03 12.29 38.49
N SER A 151 13.60 12.75 39.60
CA SER A 151 12.94 12.90 40.90
C SER A 151 11.97 14.09 41.03
N ASP A 152 11.45 14.63 39.93
CA ASP A 152 10.63 15.85 39.96
C ASP A 152 9.59 16.00 38.83
N GLN A 153 9.21 14.90 38.16
CA GLN A 153 8.29 14.98 37.01
C GLN A 153 7.00 14.17 37.21
N SER A 154 5.87 14.82 36.94
CA SER A 154 4.50 14.29 37.01
C SER A 154 4.15 13.28 35.89
N GLN A 155 5.16 12.77 35.18
CA GLN A 155 5.00 11.91 34.01
C GLN A 155 6.04 10.78 34.05
N VAL A 156 5.59 9.57 33.74
CA VAL A 156 6.41 8.37 33.65
C VAL A 156 6.25 7.80 32.25
N ALA A 157 7.35 7.37 31.62
CA ALA A 157 7.34 6.78 30.29
C ALA A 157 7.58 5.27 30.37
N PHE A 158 6.70 4.51 29.73
CA PHE A 158 6.86 3.08 29.51
C PHE A 158 6.79 2.81 28.01
N GLY A 159 7.60 1.88 27.53
CA GLY A 159 7.65 1.50 26.13
C GLY A 159 7.91 0.01 25.96
N CYS A 160 7.82 -0.46 24.72
CA CYS A 160 8.17 -1.82 24.35
C CYS A 160 9.05 -1.76 23.11
N LEU A 161 10.21 -2.40 23.17
CA LEU A 161 11.14 -2.52 22.05
C LEU A 161 11.01 -3.90 21.42
N ALA A 162 10.59 -3.96 20.17
CA ALA A 162 10.59 -5.17 19.35
C ALA A 162 11.93 -5.33 18.63
N ARG A 163 12.58 -6.49 18.74
CA ARG A 163 13.82 -6.84 18.02
C ARG A 163 13.76 -8.22 17.38
N ASP A 164 14.69 -8.46 16.46
CA ASP A 164 15.00 -9.77 15.86
C ASP A 164 13.83 -10.43 15.09
N PHE A 165 13.03 -9.62 14.40
CA PHE A 165 11.88 -10.07 13.60
C PHE A 165 12.05 -9.85 12.10
N LEU A 166 11.34 -10.68 11.34
CA LEU A 166 11.20 -10.55 9.89
C LEU A 166 9.73 -10.66 9.46
N PRO A 167 9.28 -9.88 8.47
CA PRO A 167 9.99 -8.76 7.83
C PRO A 167 10.14 -7.57 8.79
N GLY A 168 11.31 -6.92 8.78
CA GLY A 168 11.54 -5.70 9.55
C GLY A 168 10.75 -4.52 8.98
N SER A 169 10.41 -3.54 9.82
CA SER A 169 9.92 -2.22 9.37
C SER A 169 11.13 -1.36 8.97
N ILE A 170 11.10 -0.79 7.76
CA ILE A 170 12.14 0.12 7.26
C ILE A 170 12.18 1.44 8.04
#